data_AF-A0A7Y2EEH9-F1
#
_entry.id   AF-A0A7Y2EEH9-F1
#
_cell.length_a   1.000
_cell.length_b   1.000
_cell.length_c   1.000
_cell.angle_alpha   90.00
_cell.angle_beta   90.00
_cell.angle_gamma   90.00
#
_symmetry.space_group_name_H-M   'P 1'
#
loop_
_entity.id
_entity.type
_entity.pdbx_description
1 polymer ?
#
loop_
_entity_poly.entity_id
_entity_poly.type
_entity_poly.pdbx_seq_one_letter_code
_entity_poly.pdbx_strand_id
1 'polypeptide(L)'
;MFERSQLLGEGQLPDAAGLVDAARSLARDWQVGPSAFLAEHGVASEAEFKRRAIAGGQICQHAQIGFRDPARTRRAWVEIYEACAARGAPLVRYGICLDWVMGLPRGKRETATRGTGLILAEPEDFAALANAAPVAPHFGDFIIGFPASVENTCAALAAGSTAIGNLGQYFTFRLPG
;
A
#
# COMPACT_ATOMS: atom_id res chain seq x y z
N MET A 1 -25.87 -26.84 -24.73
CA MET A 1 -24.51 -26.90 -24.17
C MET A 1 -24.01 -25.47 -24.16
N PHE A 2 -23.49 -24.96 -23.04
CA PHE A 2 -22.93 -23.60 -23.02
C PHE A 2 -21.55 -23.61 -23.68
N GLU A 3 -21.29 -22.63 -24.53
CA GLU A 3 -19.97 -22.40 -25.10
C GLU A 3 -19.04 -21.79 -24.05
N ARG A 4 -17.76 -22.14 -24.10
CA ARG A 4 -16.74 -21.62 -23.16
C ARG A 4 -16.74 -20.08 -23.09
N SER A 5 -16.92 -19.42 -24.24
CA SER A 5 -16.97 -17.96 -24.35
C SER A 5 -18.17 -17.34 -23.61
N GLN A 6 -19.28 -18.08 -23.49
CA GLN A 6 -20.47 -17.67 -22.74
C GLN A 6 -20.28 -17.86 -21.23
N LEU A 7 -19.50 -18.86 -20.83
CA LEU A 7 -19.22 -19.16 -19.41
C LEU A 7 -18.15 -18.23 -18.84
N LEU A 8 -17.12 -17.90 -19.62
CA LEU A 8 -15.99 -17.09 -19.17
C LEU A 8 -16.10 -15.62 -19.58
N GLY A 9 -17.14 -15.24 -20.33
CA GLY A 9 -17.34 -13.87 -20.78
C GLY A 9 -16.18 -13.37 -21.65
N GLU A 10 -15.61 -14.22 -22.52
CA GLU A 10 -14.36 -13.90 -23.24
C GLU A 10 -14.47 -12.65 -24.12
N GLY A 11 -15.67 -12.36 -24.66
CA GLY A 11 -15.94 -11.12 -25.40
C GLY A 11 -16.08 -9.85 -24.53
N GLN A 12 -16.02 -9.99 -23.21
CA GLN A 12 -16.07 -8.90 -22.23
C GLN A 12 -14.70 -8.68 -21.56
N LEU A 13 -13.69 -9.50 -21.89
CA LEU A 13 -12.35 -9.32 -21.37
C LEU A 13 -11.72 -8.05 -21.98
N PRO A 14 -11.04 -7.24 -21.17
CA PRO A 14 -10.36 -6.05 -21.68
C PRO A 14 -9.19 -6.44 -22.60
N ASP A 15 -8.89 -5.59 -23.58
CA ASP A 15 -7.72 -5.75 -24.44
C ASP A 15 -6.43 -5.68 -23.60
N ALA A 16 -5.71 -6.80 -23.53
CA ALA A 16 -4.49 -6.91 -22.75
C ALA A 16 -3.39 -5.95 -23.23
N ALA A 17 -3.27 -5.75 -24.54
CA ALA A 17 -2.25 -4.85 -25.09
C ALA A 17 -2.56 -3.40 -24.71
N GLY A 18 -3.81 -2.97 -24.92
CA GLY A 18 -4.29 -1.66 -24.49
C GLY A 18 -4.14 -1.42 -22.98
N LEU A 19 -4.40 -2.42 -22.14
CA LEU A 19 -4.17 -2.33 -20.70
C LEU A 19 -2.69 -2.13 -20.35
N VAL A 20 -1.78 -2.85 -21.01
CA VAL A 20 -0.33 -2.71 -20.79
C VAL A 20 0.15 -1.33 -21.22
N ASP A 21 -0.34 -0.82 -22.35
CA ASP A 21 0.04 0.52 -22.82
C ASP A 21 -0.52 1.63 -21.93
N ALA A 22 -1.75 1.48 -21.42
CA ALA A 22 -2.30 2.37 -20.41
C ALA A 22 -1.46 2.34 -19.11
N ALA A 23 -1.03 1.16 -18.66
CA ALA A 23 -0.17 1.01 -17.49
C ALA A 23 1.21 1.67 -17.70
N ARG A 24 1.83 1.48 -18.87
CA ARG A 24 3.09 2.16 -19.24
C ARG A 24 2.92 3.67 -19.27
N SER A 25 1.76 4.15 -19.71
CA SER A 25 1.44 5.58 -19.69
C SER A 25 1.42 6.12 -18.27
N LEU A 26 0.64 5.48 -17.38
CA LEU A 26 0.56 5.86 -15.97
C LEU A 26 1.92 5.79 -15.28
N ALA A 27 2.73 4.77 -15.59
CA ALA A 27 4.05 4.62 -14.99
C ALA A 27 4.98 5.80 -15.27
N ARG A 28 4.76 6.62 -16.32
CA ARG A 28 5.58 7.83 -16.53
C ARG A 28 5.30 8.90 -15.48
N ASP A 29 4.07 8.98 -15.01
CA ASP A 29 3.60 10.02 -14.08
C ASP A 29 3.64 9.54 -12.63
N TRP A 30 3.34 8.25 -12.41
CA TRP A 30 3.26 7.63 -11.10
C TRP A 30 4.52 6.82 -10.80
N GLN A 31 5.53 7.55 -10.33
CA GLN A 31 6.81 7.00 -9.87
C GLN A 31 6.85 6.93 -8.35
N VAL A 32 7.84 6.21 -7.81
CA VAL A 32 8.13 6.21 -6.37
C VAL A 32 8.50 7.63 -5.96
N GLY A 33 7.63 8.27 -5.18
CA GLY A 33 7.84 9.60 -4.65
C GLY A 33 8.85 9.62 -3.49
N PRO A 34 9.27 10.82 -3.07
CA PRO A 34 10.13 10.95 -1.90
C PRO A 34 9.39 10.47 -0.64
N SER A 35 10.14 9.92 0.32
CA SER A 35 9.61 9.67 1.67
C SER A 35 10.66 9.87 2.76
N ALA A 36 10.18 10.06 4.00
CA ALA A 36 11.01 10.21 5.18
C ALA A 36 11.99 9.04 5.35
N PHE A 37 11.55 7.81 5.10
CA PHE A 37 12.40 6.61 5.15
C PHE A 37 13.52 6.64 4.09
N LEU A 38 13.17 6.99 2.84
CA LEU A 38 14.15 7.05 1.75
C LEU A 38 15.20 8.15 1.99
N ALA A 39 14.76 9.29 2.50
CA ALA A 39 15.63 10.41 2.87
C ALA A 39 16.56 10.05 4.04
N GLU A 40 16.02 9.50 5.13
CA GLU A 40 16.78 9.08 6.32
C GLU A 40 17.91 8.10 5.96
N HIS A 41 17.64 7.17 5.06
CA HIS A 41 18.60 6.12 4.70
C HIS A 41 19.41 6.39 3.43
N GLY A 42 19.16 7.51 2.73
CA GLY A 42 19.84 7.86 1.48
C GLY A 42 19.75 6.75 0.42
N VAL A 43 18.53 6.28 0.15
CA VAL A 43 18.22 5.21 -0.82
C VAL A 43 17.09 5.63 -1.75
N ALA A 44 17.05 5.05 -2.95
CA ALA A 44 15.95 5.27 -3.89
C ALA A 44 14.77 4.30 -3.68
N SER A 45 14.97 3.21 -2.92
CA SER A 45 13.93 2.21 -2.65
C SER A 45 14.18 1.42 -1.37
N GLU A 46 13.12 0.81 -0.81
CA GLU A 46 13.26 -0.13 0.31
C GLU A 46 14.08 -1.38 -0.09
N ALA A 47 14.01 -1.80 -1.36
CA ALA A 47 14.81 -2.91 -1.87
C ALA A 47 16.31 -2.61 -1.82
N GLU A 48 16.71 -1.38 -2.15
CA GLU A 48 18.10 -0.93 -2.02
C GLU A 48 18.56 -0.94 -0.56
N PHE A 49 17.75 -0.38 0.35
CA PHE A 49 18.02 -0.44 1.79
C PHE A 49 18.22 -1.88 2.27
N LYS A 50 17.30 -2.79 1.93
CA LYS A 50 17.38 -4.19 2.34
C LYS A 50 18.63 -4.90 1.83
N ARG A 51 19.09 -4.61 0.61
CA ARG A 51 20.35 -5.18 0.10
C ARG A 51 21.54 -4.71 0.94
N ARG A 52 21.58 -3.44 1.33
CA ARG A 52 22.61 -2.90 2.24
C ARG A 52 22.53 -3.56 3.62
N ALA A 53 21.32 -3.70 4.17
CA ALA A 53 21.08 -4.36 5.46
C ALA A 53 21.53 -5.82 5.47
N ILE A 54 21.22 -6.59 4.41
CA ILE A 54 21.67 -7.97 4.24
C ILE A 54 23.20 -8.04 4.20
N ALA A 55 23.86 -7.19 3.41
CA ALA A 55 25.32 -7.16 3.33
C ALA A 55 25.97 -6.81 4.68
N GLY A 56 25.33 -5.97 5.49
CA GLY A 56 25.76 -5.60 6.82
C GLY A 56 25.34 -6.55 7.95
N GLY A 57 24.63 -7.65 7.65
CA GLY A 57 24.12 -8.58 8.67
C GLY A 57 23.07 -7.98 9.61
N GLN A 58 22.36 -6.94 9.17
CA GLN A 58 21.38 -6.22 9.99
C GLN A 58 20.02 -6.94 10.00
N ILE A 59 19.42 -7.06 11.19
CA ILE A 59 18.04 -7.53 11.34
C ILE A 59 17.09 -6.34 11.16
N CYS A 60 16.17 -6.44 10.20
CA CYS A 60 15.14 -5.43 9.96
C CYS A 60 13.82 -5.83 10.60
N GLN A 61 13.23 -4.95 11.40
CA GLN A 61 11.93 -5.20 12.03
C GLN A 61 10.77 -4.63 11.20
N HIS A 62 9.67 -5.39 11.16
CA HIS A 62 8.42 -5.01 10.53
C HIS A 62 7.30 -5.14 11.57
N ALA A 63 6.59 -4.05 11.84
CA ALA A 63 5.42 -4.03 12.72
C ALA A 63 4.13 -3.76 11.91
N GLN A 64 3.00 -4.20 12.43
CA GLN A 64 1.68 -3.92 11.85
C GLN A 64 0.94 -2.93 12.76
N ILE A 65 0.39 -1.87 12.19
CA ILE A 65 -0.28 -0.80 12.93
C ILE A 65 -1.45 -0.22 12.12
N GLY A 66 -2.53 0.14 12.81
CA GLY A 66 -3.62 0.88 12.19
C GLY A 66 -4.74 1.08 13.20
N PHE A 67 -4.75 2.24 13.84
CA PHE A 67 -5.96 2.72 14.51
C PHE A 67 -6.89 3.32 13.47
N ARG A 68 -8.19 3.19 13.68
CA ARG A 68 -9.19 3.80 12.80
C ARG A 68 -9.06 5.33 12.70
N ASP A 69 -8.68 5.99 13.78
CA ASP A 69 -8.46 7.44 13.81
C ASP A 69 -7.12 7.81 13.16
N PRO A 70 -7.11 8.60 12.07
CA PRO A 70 -5.87 8.94 11.35
C PRO A 70 -4.86 9.69 12.22
N ALA A 71 -5.33 10.60 13.07
CA ALA A 71 -4.46 11.39 13.94
C ALA A 71 -3.76 10.50 14.97
N ARG A 72 -4.49 9.56 15.58
CA ARG A 72 -3.95 8.55 16.50
C ARG A 72 -2.96 7.62 15.80
N THR A 73 -3.26 7.17 14.58
CA THR A 73 -2.31 6.32 13.83
C THR A 73 -1.00 7.04 13.56
N ARG A 74 -1.04 8.30 13.11
CA ARG A 74 0.19 9.09 12.87
C ARG A 74 1.00 9.32 14.15
N ARG A 75 0.35 9.66 15.27
CA ARG A 75 1.05 9.78 16.57
C ARG A 75 1.70 8.47 16.99
N ALA A 76 0.95 7.36 16.90
CA ALA A 76 1.46 6.05 17.28
C ALA A 76 2.64 5.60 16.39
N TRP A 77 2.66 5.94 15.10
CA TRP A 77 3.82 5.70 14.24
C TRP A 77 5.11 6.31 14.78
N VAL A 78 5.05 7.59 15.18
CA VAL A 78 6.19 8.32 15.75
C VAL A 78 6.60 7.72 17.08
N GLU A 79 5.64 7.59 18.01
CA GLU A 79 5.91 7.10 19.37
C GLU A 79 6.54 5.70 19.36
N ILE A 80 6.02 4.79 18.53
CA ILE A 80 6.54 3.43 18.42
C ILE A 80 7.92 3.43 17.76
N TYR A 81 8.12 4.24 16.70
CA TYR A 81 9.42 4.34 16.03
C TYR A 81 10.51 4.81 17.01
N GLU A 82 10.26 5.92 17.72
CA GLU A 82 11.19 6.48 18.70
C GLU A 82 11.46 5.51 19.85
N ALA A 83 10.41 4.87 20.38
CA ALA A 83 10.55 3.90 21.47
C ALA A 83 11.37 2.67 21.06
N CYS A 84 11.20 2.18 19.83
CA CYS A 84 11.96 1.07 19.27
C CYS A 84 13.42 1.44 19.00
N ALA A 85 13.65 2.62 18.40
CA ALA A 85 14.99 3.14 18.15
C ALA A 85 15.79 3.32 19.45
N ALA A 86 15.18 3.89 20.50
CA ALA A 86 15.80 4.08 21.80
C ALA A 86 16.21 2.77 22.51
N ARG A 87 15.64 1.63 22.09
CA ARG A 87 15.95 0.29 22.61
C ARG A 87 16.92 -0.51 21.73
N GLY A 88 17.48 0.11 20.70
CA GLY A 88 18.38 -0.57 19.75
C GLY A 88 17.67 -1.56 18.83
N ALA A 89 16.36 -1.39 18.62
CA ALA A 89 15.53 -2.25 17.79
C ALA A 89 14.79 -1.40 16.73
N PRO A 90 15.51 -0.73 15.81
CA PRO A 90 14.89 0.21 14.88
C PRO A 90 13.91 -0.51 13.94
N LEU A 91 12.73 0.10 13.80
CA LEU A 91 11.71 -0.36 12.86
C LEU A 91 12.05 0.11 11.46
N VAL A 92 12.02 -0.83 10.51
CA VAL A 92 12.28 -0.55 9.09
C VAL A 92 10.99 -0.40 8.33
N ARG A 93 9.92 -1.10 8.75
CA ARG A 93 8.65 -1.09 8.03
C ARG A 93 7.45 -1.10 8.96
N TYR A 94 6.42 -0.36 8.56
CA TYR A 94 5.06 -0.50 9.07
C TYR A 94 4.15 -1.05 7.98
N GLY A 95 3.51 -2.18 8.25
CA GLY A 95 2.32 -2.54 7.51
C GLY A 95 1.10 -1.87 8.14
N ILE A 96 0.14 -1.55 7.29
CA ILE A 96 -0.98 -0.67 7.64
C ILE A 96 -2.27 -1.48 7.60
N CYS A 97 -2.99 -1.54 8.73
CA CYS A 97 -4.31 -2.18 8.81
C CYS A 97 -5.37 -1.29 8.15
N LEU A 98 -5.56 -1.47 6.85
CA LEU A 98 -6.55 -0.73 6.07
C LEU A 98 -7.93 -1.38 6.16
N ASP A 99 -8.96 -0.55 6.12
CA ASP A 99 -10.34 -0.99 6.05
C ASP A 99 -10.64 -1.64 4.69
N TRP A 100 -11.51 -2.64 4.63
CA TRP A 100 -11.83 -3.31 3.38
C TRP A 100 -12.44 -2.39 2.33
N VAL A 101 -13.07 -1.28 2.74
CA VAL A 101 -13.59 -0.29 1.78
C VAL A 101 -12.48 0.35 0.96
N MET A 102 -11.21 0.25 1.37
CA MET A 102 -10.08 0.66 0.54
C MET A 102 -10.02 -0.13 -0.78
N GLY A 103 -10.57 -1.34 -0.84
CA GLY A 103 -10.68 -2.10 -2.09
C GLY A 103 -11.73 -1.56 -3.07
N LEU A 104 -12.64 -0.69 -2.61
CA LEU A 104 -13.65 -0.03 -3.44
C LEU A 104 -13.12 1.31 -3.97
N PRO A 105 -13.48 1.70 -5.20
CA PRO A 105 -13.09 3.01 -5.73
C PRO A 105 -13.56 4.12 -4.79
N ARG A 106 -12.77 5.19 -4.61
CA ARG A 106 -13.05 6.30 -3.67
C ARG A 106 -14.52 6.74 -3.66
N GLY A 107 -15.08 7.01 -4.84
CA GLY A 107 -16.47 7.47 -5.00
C GLY A 107 -17.56 6.45 -4.60
N LYS A 108 -17.19 5.21 -4.26
CA LYS A 108 -18.11 4.16 -3.79
C LYS A 108 -17.95 3.83 -2.31
N ARG A 109 -17.00 4.44 -1.60
CA ARG A 109 -16.67 4.10 -0.20
C ARG A 109 -17.68 4.65 0.80
N GLU A 110 -18.34 5.76 0.47
CA GLU A 110 -19.22 6.47 1.40
C GLU A 110 -20.42 5.61 1.83
N THR A 111 -21.04 4.92 0.89
CA THR A 111 -22.25 4.10 1.09
C THR A 111 -21.94 2.63 1.40
N ALA A 112 -20.67 2.23 1.35
CA ALA A 112 -20.26 0.86 1.61
C ALA A 112 -20.25 0.54 3.12
N THR A 113 -20.51 -0.73 3.45
CA THR A 113 -20.30 -1.22 4.82
C THR A 113 -18.82 -1.08 5.18
N ARG A 114 -18.50 -0.41 6.29
CA ARG A 114 -17.13 -0.20 6.76
C ARG A 114 -16.75 -1.23 7.81
N GLY A 115 -15.46 -1.59 7.84
CA GLY A 115 -14.89 -2.47 8.87
C GLY A 115 -14.49 -1.71 10.12
N THR A 116 -13.30 -1.99 10.63
CA THR A 116 -12.66 -1.27 11.75
C THR A 116 -11.30 -0.70 11.39
N GLY A 117 -10.85 -0.88 10.14
CA GLY A 117 -9.54 -0.46 9.68
C GLY A 117 -9.45 1.05 9.45
N LEU A 118 -8.24 1.50 9.11
CA LEU A 118 -7.98 2.87 8.68
C LEU A 118 -8.46 3.07 7.24
N ILE A 119 -9.08 4.22 6.98
CA ILE A 119 -9.49 4.64 5.64
C ILE A 119 -8.62 5.84 5.26
N LEU A 120 -7.94 5.75 4.13
CA LEU A 120 -7.20 6.85 3.52
C LEU A 120 -8.10 7.41 2.41
N ALA A 121 -8.67 8.60 2.65
CA ALA A 121 -9.68 9.17 1.77
C ALA A 121 -9.03 9.67 0.48
N GLU A 122 -7.93 10.41 0.61
CA GLU A 122 -7.24 11.07 -0.49
C GLU A 122 -5.77 10.64 -0.59
N PRO A 123 -5.10 10.82 -1.76
CA PRO A 123 -3.67 10.53 -1.90
C PRO A 123 -2.79 11.21 -0.84
N GLU A 124 -3.17 12.40 -0.39
CA GLU A 124 -2.48 13.15 0.65
C GLU A 124 -2.49 12.42 2.00
N ASP A 125 -3.50 11.60 2.29
CA ASP A 125 -3.54 10.78 3.51
C ASP A 125 -2.46 9.68 3.48
N PHE A 126 -2.16 9.12 2.29
CA PHE A 126 -1.08 8.15 2.12
C PHE A 126 0.26 8.83 2.44
N ALA A 127 0.50 10.01 1.87
CA ALA A 127 1.72 10.77 2.11
C ALA A 127 1.85 11.23 3.57
N ALA A 128 0.77 11.74 4.17
CA ALA A 128 0.76 12.20 5.56
C ALA A 128 0.99 11.06 6.55
N LEU A 129 0.49 9.87 6.25
CA LEU A 129 0.80 8.67 7.03
C LEU A 129 2.25 8.27 6.80
N ALA A 130 2.62 7.94 5.56
CA ALA A 130 3.95 7.44 5.13
C ALA A 130 5.14 8.28 5.63
N ASN A 131 4.93 9.58 5.81
CA ASN A 131 5.96 10.53 6.20
C ASN A 131 5.86 10.99 7.66
N ALA A 132 4.99 10.39 8.47
CA ALA A 132 4.91 10.72 9.89
C ALA A 132 6.19 10.33 10.66
N ALA A 133 6.87 9.26 10.24
CA ALA A 133 8.14 8.79 10.79
C ALA A 133 9.01 8.20 9.66
N PRO A 134 10.34 8.12 9.81
CA PRO A 134 11.22 7.56 8.78
C PRO A 134 11.19 6.02 8.78
N VAL A 135 10.00 5.44 8.54
CA VAL A 135 9.75 4.00 8.48
C VAL A 135 9.07 3.68 7.16
N ALA A 136 9.50 2.64 6.44
CA ALA A 136 8.95 2.32 5.13
C ALA A 136 7.45 1.93 5.24
N PRO A 137 6.55 2.60 4.50
CA PRO A 137 5.13 2.24 4.49
C PRO A 137 4.90 0.97 3.65
N HIS A 138 4.19 -0.01 4.21
CA HIS A 138 3.62 -1.16 3.49
C HIS A 138 2.11 -1.02 3.42
N PHE A 139 1.64 -0.58 2.25
CA PHE A 139 0.22 -0.54 1.91
C PHE A 139 -0.19 -1.91 1.39
N GLY A 140 -0.38 -2.86 2.30
CA GLY A 140 -0.69 -4.26 1.97
C GLY A 140 -2.17 -4.52 1.74
N ASP A 141 -3.00 -4.14 2.72
CA ASP A 141 -4.38 -4.58 2.81
C ASP A 141 -5.31 -3.83 1.85
N PHE A 142 -6.05 -4.57 1.01
CA PHE A 142 -7.05 -4.05 0.08
C PHE A 142 -6.50 -3.08 -0.97
N ILE A 143 -5.21 -3.18 -1.29
CA ILE A 143 -4.55 -2.31 -2.27
C ILE A 143 -4.47 -2.96 -3.65
N ILE A 144 -4.09 -4.23 -3.76
CA ILE A 144 -4.01 -4.94 -5.06
C ILE A 144 -5.07 -6.03 -5.16
N GLY A 145 -5.53 -6.31 -6.38
CA GLY A 145 -6.54 -7.35 -6.62
C GLY A 145 -7.98 -6.91 -6.38
N PHE A 146 -8.23 -5.60 -6.30
CA PHE A 146 -9.55 -5.02 -6.04
C PHE A 146 -9.88 -3.89 -7.03
N PRO A 147 -11.16 -3.48 -7.16
CA PRO A 147 -11.55 -2.41 -8.07
C PRO A 147 -10.78 -1.08 -7.89
N ALA A 148 -10.31 -0.76 -6.68
CA ALA A 148 -9.52 0.45 -6.39
C ALA A 148 -8.02 0.32 -6.67
N SER A 149 -7.54 -0.80 -7.21
CA SER A 149 -6.11 -1.09 -7.18
C SER A 149 -5.23 -0.08 -7.89
N VAL A 150 -5.69 0.48 -9.01
CA VAL A 150 -4.92 1.49 -9.75
C VAL A 150 -4.77 2.78 -8.93
N GLU A 151 -5.88 3.35 -8.44
CA GLU A 151 -5.83 4.61 -7.68
C GLU A 151 -5.04 4.48 -6.37
N ASN A 152 -5.17 3.35 -5.67
CA ASN A 152 -4.44 3.10 -4.43
C ASN A 152 -2.94 2.87 -4.69
N THR A 153 -2.59 2.15 -5.77
CA THR A 153 -1.18 1.95 -6.15
C THR A 153 -0.52 3.25 -6.52
N CYS A 154 -1.21 4.11 -7.28
CA CYS A 154 -0.73 5.45 -7.62
C CYS A 154 -0.45 6.29 -6.36
N ALA A 155 -1.40 6.34 -5.42
CA ALA A 155 -1.23 7.06 -4.16
C ALA A 155 -0.09 6.49 -3.29
N ALA A 156 0.01 5.16 -3.20
CA ALA A 156 1.08 4.49 -2.46
C ALA A 156 2.47 4.76 -3.04
N LEU A 157 2.62 4.70 -4.37
CA LEU A 157 3.86 5.05 -5.07
C LEU A 157 4.24 6.52 -4.81
N ALA A 158 3.30 7.44 -4.98
CA ALA A 158 3.52 8.87 -4.75
C ALA A 158 3.92 9.17 -3.29
N ALA A 159 3.43 8.39 -2.33
CA ALA A 159 3.82 8.46 -0.91
C ALA A 159 5.19 7.80 -0.61
N GLY A 160 5.89 7.30 -1.63
CA GLY A 160 7.21 6.67 -1.51
C GLY A 160 7.20 5.22 -1.02
N SER A 161 6.05 4.53 -1.12
CA SER A 161 5.98 3.10 -0.84
C SER A 161 6.51 2.28 -2.00
N THR A 162 7.26 1.23 -1.67
CA THR A 162 7.70 0.19 -2.62
C THR A 162 7.20 -1.20 -2.22
N ALA A 163 6.45 -1.30 -1.13
CA ALA A 163 5.78 -2.50 -0.67
C ALA A 163 4.26 -2.28 -0.79
N ILE A 164 3.69 -2.72 -1.91
CA ILE A 164 2.31 -2.41 -2.31
C ILE A 164 1.57 -3.72 -2.55
N GLY A 165 0.48 -3.91 -1.78
CA GLY A 165 -0.41 -5.05 -1.88
C GLY A 165 0.11 -6.33 -1.23
N ASN A 166 -0.81 -7.29 -1.11
CA ASN A 166 -0.55 -8.65 -0.65
C ASN A 166 -1.16 -9.62 -1.67
N LEU A 167 -0.34 -10.38 -2.40
CA LEU A 167 -0.82 -11.28 -3.46
C LEU A 167 -1.83 -12.31 -2.95
N GLY A 168 -1.69 -12.76 -1.70
CA GLY A 168 -2.64 -13.68 -1.08
C GLY A 168 -4.08 -13.16 -1.05
N GLN A 169 -4.28 -11.84 -0.93
CA GLN A 169 -5.62 -11.24 -0.86
C GLN A 169 -6.40 -11.39 -2.16
N TYR A 170 -5.71 -11.41 -3.30
CA TYR A 170 -6.35 -11.62 -4.60
C TYR A 170 -7.14 -12.94 -4.67
N PHE A 171 -6.68 -13.98 -3.96
CA PHE A 171 -7.32 -15.30 -3.99
C PHE A 171 -8.19 -15.60 -2.77
N THR A 172 -8.03 -14.84 -1.68
CA THR A 172 -8.60 -15.22 -0.37
C THR A 172 -9.66 -14.25 0.13
N PHE A 173 -9.65 -12.99 -0.32
CA PHE A 173 -10.49 -11.95 0.26
C PHE A 173 -11.57 -11.53 -0.73
N ARG A 174 -12.78 -11.28 -0.20
CA ARG A 174 -13.88 -10.65 -0.93
C ARG A 174 -14.31 -9.40 -0.19
N LEU A 175 -14.65 -8.37 -0.94
CA LEU A 175 -15.25 -7.18 -0.37
C LEU A 175 -16.68 -7.51 0.06
N PRO A 176 -17.15 -7.09 1.25
CA PRO A 176 -18.53 -7.29 1.66
C PRO A 176 -19.52 -6.59 0.71
N GLY A 177 -20.61 -7.29 0.39
CA GLY A 177 -21.62 -6.87 -0.60
C GLY A 177 -21.58 -7.72 -1.86
#